data_AF-A0A352SAF6-F1
#
_entry.id   AF-A0A352SAF6-F1
#
_cell.length_a   1.000
_cell.length_b   1.000
_cell.length_c   1.000
_cell.angle_alpha   90.00
_cell.angle_beta   90.00
_cell.angle_gamma   90.00
#
_symmetry.space_group_name_H-M   'P 1'
#
loop_
_entity.id
_entity.type
_entity.pdbx_description
1 polymer ?
#
loop_
_entity_poly.entity_id
_entity_poly.type
_entity_poly.pdbx_seq_one_letter_code
_entity_poly.pdbx_strand_id
1 'polypeptide(L)' 'RKLTMPILLLHSKRDETIPFRDAECLARAAHGPRRLEAFEDLPHDAAIEPPYMTRFWAPVIAYLKSGKL' A
#
# COMPACT_ATOMS: atom_id res chain seq x y z
N ARG A 1 -1.84 16.38 -12.57
CA ARG A 1 -2.89 16.76 -11.59
C ARG A 1 -2.38 16.35 -10.22
N LYS A 2 -2.31 17.25 -9.21
CA LYS A 2 -1.71 16.92 -7.90
C LYS A 2 -2.69 16.10 -7.05
N LEU A 3 -2.24 14.98 -6.49
CA LEU A 3 -3.00 14.21 -5.50
C LEU A 3 -2.89 14.94 -4.15
N THR A 4 -4.01 15.51 -3.68
CA THR A 4 -4.10 16.27 -2.43
C THR A 4 -4.80 15.52 -1.31
N MET A 5 -5.53 14.44 -1.61
CA MET A 5 -6.16 13.59 -0.60
C MET A 5 -5.11 12.74 0.12
N PRO A 6 -5.33 12.38 1.40
CA PRO A 6 -4.52 11.41 2.09
C PRO A 6 -4.51 10.06 1.38
N ILE A 7 -3.34 9.48 1.18
CA ILE A 7 -3.18 8.18 0.52
C ILE A 7 -2.46 7.17 1.42
N LEU A 8 -2.99 5.95 1.44
CA LEU A 8 -2.28 4.77 1.91
C LEU A 8 -1.89 3.94 0.68
N LEU A 9 -0.60 3.71 0.50
CA LEU A 9 -0.04 2.83 -0.51
C LEU A 9 0.40 1.54 0.18
N LEU A 10 0.04 0.40 -0.40
CA LEU A 10 0.47 -0.92 0.05
C LEU A 10 1.23 -1.57 -1.10
N HIS A 11 2.43 -2.08 -0.84
CA HIS A 11 3.20 -2.76 -1.88
C HIS A 11 4.14 -3.81 -1.30
N SER A 12 4.38 -4.89 -2.04
CA SER A 12 5.40 -5.88 -1.68
C SER A 12 6.72 -5.57 -2.38
N LYS A 13 7.84 -5.65 -1.64
CA LYS A 13 9.18 -5.45 -2.21
C LYS A 13 9.54 -6.51 -3.24
N ARG A 14 8.97 -7.71 -3.10
CA ARG A 14 9.15 -8.86 -3.99
C ARG A 14 7.94 -9.12 -4.88
N ASP A 15 7.12 -8.10 -5.16
CA ASP A 15 6.05 -8.22 -6.15
C ASP A 15 6.67 -8.51 -7.53
N GLU A 16 6.36 -9.68 -8.10
CA GLU A 16 6.85 -10.14 -9.40
C GLU A 16 6.09 -9.52 -10.59
N THR A 17 4.95 -8.88 -10.33
CA THR A 17 4.08 -8.26 -11.34
C THR A 17 4.37 -6.77 -11.47
N ILE A 18 4.46 -6.05 -10.34
CA ILE A 18 4.65 -4.60 -10.31
C ILE A 18 5.90 -4.26 -9.49
N PRO A 19 6.92 -3.64 -10.09
CA PRO A 19 8.13 -3.26 -9.37
C PRO A 19 7.87 -2.31 -8.19
N PHE A 20 8.48 -2.58 -7.03
CA PHE A 20 8.34 -1.76 -5.82
C PHE A 20 8.69 -0.27 -6.04
N ARG A 21 9.64 0.02 -6.94
CA ARG A 21 10.03 1.40 -7.30
C ARG A 21 8.86 2.26 -7.77
N ASP A 22 7.82 1.65 -8.36
CA ASP A 22 6.68 2.38 -8.91
C ASP A 22 5.81 2.91 -7.75
N ALA A 23 5.63 2.12 -6.69
CA ALA A 23 4.99 2.55 -5.45
C ALA A 23 5.81 3.65 -4.75
N GLU A 24 7.14 3.55 -4.76
CA GLU A 24 8.00 4.60 -4.23
C GLU A 24 7.89 5.91 -5.03
N CYS A 25 7.85 5.81 -6.35
CA CYS A 25 7.65 6.96 -7.24
C CYS A 25 6.29 7.64 -6.96
N LEU A 26 5.22 6.86 -6.80
CA LEU A 26 3.90 7.39 -6.46
C LEU A 26 3.89 8.07 -5.08
N ALA A 27 4.53 7.45 -4.08
CA ALA A 27 4.68 8.05 -2.76
C ALA A 27 5.40 9.40 -2.86
N ARG A 28 6.51 9.48 -3.61
CA ARG A 28 7.24 10.75 -3.80
C ARG A 28 6.41 11.82 -4.52
N ALA A 29 5.57 11.44 -5.47
CA ALA A 29 4.74 12.36 -6.25
C ALA A 29 3.51 12.88 -5.49
N ALA A 30 3.09 12.22 -4.41
CA ALA A 30 1.94 12.64 -3.62
C ALA A 30 2.25 13.90 -2.80
N HIS A 31 1.39 14.91 -2.94
CA HIS A 31 1.56 16.20 -2.27
C HIS A 31 0.77 16.31 -0.96
N GLY A 32 -0.25 15.47 -0.76
CA GLY A 32 -0.98 15.34 0.50
C GLY A 32 -0.32 14.38 1.50
N PRO A 33 -0.95 14.17 2.67
CA PRO A 33 -0.54 13.14 3.62
C PRO A 33 -0.42 11.78 2.93
N ARG A 34 0.64 11.04 3.23
CA ARG A 34 0.90 9.76 2.58
C ARG A 34 1.55 8.77 3.53
N ARG A 35 1.25 7.50 3.33
CA ARG A 35 1.94 6.37 3.96
C ARG A 35 2.19 5.30 2.90
N LEU A 36 3.40 4.76 2.87
CA LEU A 36 3.75 3.56 2.11
C LEU A 36 3.97 2.42 3.11
N GLU A 37 3.08 1.44 3.09
CA GLU A 37 3.21 0.19 3.82
C GLU A 37 3.90 -0.83 2.91
N ALA A 38 5.14 -1.16 3.25
CA ALA A 38 5.95 -2.10 2.47
C ALA A 38 5.93 -3.49 3.12
N PHE A 39 5.44 -4.48 2.39
CA PHE A 39 5.60 -5.89 2.74
C PHE A 39 6.92 -6.42 2.15
N GLU A 40 7.55 -7.37 2.83
CA GLU A 40 8.76 -8.00 2.28
C GLU A 40 8.44 -8.96 1.12
N ASP A 41 7.38 -9.75 1.26
CA ASP A 41 7.21 -10.99 0.49
C ASP A 41 5.75 -11.42 0.26
N LEU A 42 4.80 -10.48 0.23
CA LEU A 42 3.44 -10.81 -0.19
C LEU A 42 3.37 -10.95 -1.73
N PRO A 43 2.64 -11.94 -2.27
CA PRO A 43 2.40 -12.00 -3.71
C PRO A 43 1.46 -10.87 -4.15
N HIS A 44 1.41 -10.61 -5.46
CA HIS A 44 0.61 -9.53 -6.05
C HIS A 44 -0.89 -9.67 -5.73
N ASP A 45 -1.39 -10.90 -5.71
CA ASP A 45 -2.77 -11.28 -5.47
C ASP A 45 -3.11 -11.47 -3.97
N ALA A 46 -2.21 -11.09 -3.06
CA ALA A 46 -2.41 -11.24 -1.60
C ALA A 46 -3.71 -10.61 -1.06
N ALA A 47 -4.29 -9.65 -1.77
CA ALA A 47 -5.55 -9.03 -1.41
C ALA A 47 -6.77 -9.97 -1.51
N ILE A 48 -6.69 -10.99 -2.37
CA ILE A 48 -7.78 -11.93 -2.69
C ILE A 48 -7.43 -13.39 -2.38
N GLU A 49 -6.14 -13.70 -2.23
CA GLU A 49 -5.65 -15.04 -1.87
C GLU A 49 -5.84 -15.33 -0.38
N PRO A 50 -6.70 -16.30 0.02
CA PRO A 50 -7.07 -16.54 1.41
C PRO A 50 -5.91 -16.67 2.41
N PRO A 51 -4.76 -17.30 2.08
CA PRO A 51 -3.62 -17.39 3.00
C PRO A 51 -3.02 -16.02 3.40
N TYR A 52 -3.21 -15.00 2.56
CA TYR A 52 -2.53 -13.71 2.70
C TYR A 52 -3.46 -12.56 3.07
N MET A 53 -4.77 -12.72 2.83
CA MET A 53 -5.78 -11.68 3.05
C MET A 53 -5.66 -11.01 4.41
N THR A 54 -5.53 -11.77 5.49
CA THR A 54 -5.43 -11.19 6.85
C THR A 54 -4.22 -10.26 6.99
N ARG A 55 -3.05 -10.66 6.48
CA ARG A 55 -1.82 -9.87 6.53
C ARG A 55 -1.92 -8.64 5.63
N PHE A 56 -2.51 -8.78 4.44
CA PHE A 56 -2.71 -7.67 3.51
C PHE A 56 -3.68 -6.61 4.07
N TRP A 57 -4.84 -7.03 4.59
CA TRP A 57 -5.91 -6.12 5.02
C TRP A 57 -5.67 -5.49 6.39
N ALA A 58 -4.83 -6.08 7.24
CA ALA A 58 -4.51 -5.54 8.57
C ALA A 58 -4.10 -4.05 8.57
N PRO A 59 -3.11 -3.60 7.76
CA PRO A 59 -2.74 -2.18 7.70
C PRO A 59 -3.84 -1.28 7.12
N VAL A 60 -4.66 -1.77 6.19
CA VAL A 60 -5.81 -1.01 5.65
C VAL A 60 -6.83 -0.74 6.75
N ILE A 61 -7.23 -1.78 7.49
CA ILE A 61 -8.18 -1.67 8.59
C ILE A 61 -7.64 -0.74 9.67
N ALA A 62 -6.36 -0.86 10.02
CA ALA A 62 -5.71 0.02 11.00
C ALA A 62 -5.70 1.49 10.55
N TYR A 63 -5.44 1.75 9.26
CA TYR A 63 -5.46 3.10 8.71
C TYR A 63 -6.87 3.71 8.76
N LEU A 64 -7.89 2.97 8.32
CA LEU A 64 -9.29 3.44 8.37
C LEU A 64 -9.75 3.72 9.80
N LYS A 65 -9.40 2.85 10.76
CA LYS A 65 -9.72 3.04 12.19
C LYS A 65 -9.01 4.23 12.82
N SER A 66 -7.88 4.68 12.26
CA SER A 66 -7.11 5.80 12.82
C SER A 66 -7.76 7.17 12.64
N GLY A 67 -8.74 7.29 11.73
CA GLY A 67 -9.37 8.57 11.38
C GLY A 67 -8.44 9.56 10.66
N LYS A 68 -7.23 9.15 10.29
CA LYS A 68 -6.24 9.96 9.56
C LYS A 68 -6.45 9.91 8.03
N LEU A 69 -7.72 9.98 7.63
CA LEU A 69 -8.15 10.00 6.22
C LEU A 69 -8.09 11.40 5.61
#